data_AF-W4VFG6-F1
#
_entry.id   AF-W4VFG6-F1
#
_cell.length_a   1.000
_cell.length_b   1.000
_cell.length_c   1.000
_cell.angle_alpha   90.00
_cell.angle_beta   90.00
_cell.angle_gamma   90.00
#
_symmetry.space_group_name_H-M   'P 1'
#
loop_
_entity.id
_entity.type
_entity.pdbx_description
1 polymer ?
#
loop_
_entity_poly.entity_id
_entity_poly.type
_entity_poly.pdbx_seq_one_letter_code
_entity_poly.pdbx_strand_id
1 'polypeptide(L)'
;MVMLCVWRWLGVNILYFLAALQNVPDELYEAADIDGASMLQKFRYVTLPFLKPVTIFVVTISIINGFRMFEESFVFWEAGSPGNIGLTVVGYIYQQGIQQNNMGGFGAAIGVILMLIIFVISFIQLILTGAFKRGDE
;
A
#
# COMPACT_ATOMS: atom_id res chain seq x y z
N MET A 1 3.09 -16.59 -2.89
CA MET A 1 2.60 -15.49 -2.02
C MET A 1 2.38 -14.18 -2.77
N VAL A 2 3.39 -13.60 -3.44
CA VAL A 2 3.25 -12.30 -4.13
C VAL A 2 2.11 -12.29 -5.15
N MET A 3 1.99 -13.31 -6.00
CA MET A 3 0.89 -13.40 -6.98
C MET A 3 -0.50 -13.41 -6.33
N LEU A 4 -0.67 -14.14 -5.22
CA LEU A 4 -1.93 -14.19 -4.48
C LEU A 4 -2.25 -12.83 -3.83
N CYS A 5 -1.23 -12.16 -3.27
CA CYS A 5 -1.35 -10.81 -2.73
C CYS A 5 -1.79 -9.81 -3.82
N VAL A 6 -1.13 -9.82 -4.97
CA VAL A 6 -1.48 -8.96 -6.11
C VAL A 6 -2.93 -9.22 -6.52
N TRP A 7 -3.32 -10.48 -6.75
CA TRP A 7 -4.68 -10.82 -7.15
C TRP A 7 -5.74 -10.34 -6.15
N ARG A 8 -5.49 -10.56 -4.85
CA ARG A 8 -6.41 -10.16 -3.77
C ARG A 8 -6.64 -8.65 -3.74
N TRP A 9 -5.56 -7.87 -3.84
CA TRP A 9 -5.63 -6.41 -3.72
C TRP A 9 -5.95 -5.69 -5.04
N LEU A 10 -5.79 -6.37 -6.18
CA LEU A 10 -6.02 -5.80 -7.50
C LEU A 10 -7.43 -5.23 -7.64
N GLY A 11 -8.45 -5.98 -7.22
CA GLY A 11 -9.85 -5.58 -7.38
C GLY A 11 -10.17 -4.26 -6.68
N VAL A 12 -9.77 -4.12 -5.41
CA VAL A 12 -10.01 -2.90 -4.64
C VAL A 12 -9.19 -1.73 -5.18
N ASN A 13 -7.94 -1.97 -5.58
CA ASN A 13 -7.08 -0.92 -6.15
C ASN A 13 -7.66 -0.38 -7.47
N ILE A 14 -8.20 -1.24 -8.35
CA ILE A 14 -8.89 -0.81 -9.57
C ILE A 14 -10.07 0.10 -9.23
N LEU A 15 -10.87 -0.23 -8.22
CA LEU A 15 -12.01 0.60 -7.82
C LEU A 15 -11.56 1.99 -7.33
N TYR A 16 -10.49 2.08 -6.54
CA TYR A 16 -9.95 3.38 -6.12
C TYR A 16 -9.50 4.23 -7.30
N PHE A 17 -8.74 3.65 -8.24
CA PHE A 17 -8.29 4.39 -9.42
C PHE A 17 -9.44 4.75 -10.37
N LEU A 18 -10.42 3.87 -10.54
CA LEU A 18 -11.58 4.13 -11.39
C LEU A 18 -12.43 5.28 -10.84
N ALA A 19 -12.73 5.26 -9.54
CA ALA A 19 -13.43 6.36 -8.89
C ALA A 19 -12.68 7.69 -9.03
N ALA A 20 -11.35 7.66 -8.92
CA ALA A 20 -10.51 8.84 -9.09
C ALA A 20 -10.50 9.37 -10.53
N LEU A 21 -10.43 8.47 -11.51
CA LEU A 21 -10.45 8.81 -12.93
C LEU A 21 -11.78 9.45 -13.35
N GLN A 22 -12.91 8.99 -12.81
CA GLN A 22 -14.22 9.58 -13.07
C GLN A 22 -14.37 11.02 -12.56
N ASN A 23 -13.50 11.45 -11.63
CA ASN A 23 -13.51 12.82 -11.10
C ASN A 23 -12.61 13.77 -11.89
N VAL A 24 -11.89 13.30 -12.92
CA VAL A 24 -11.04 14.18 -13.75
C VAL A 24 -11.96 14.98 -14.68
N PRO A 25 -11.94 16.33 -14.65
CA PRO A 25 -12.76 17.14 -15.54
C PRO A 25 -12.37 16.93 -17.01
N ASP A 26 -13.37 16.74 -17.88
CA ASP A 26 -13.16 16.55 -19.33
C ASP A 26 -12.54 17.80 -19.99
N GLU A 27 -12.81 18.98 -19.44
CA GLU A 27 -12.26 20.28 -19.89
C GLU A 27 -10.71 20.28 -19.95
N LEU A 28 -10.04 19.55 -19.04
CA LEU A 28 -8.58 19.45 -19.05
C LEU A 28 -8.06 18.64 -20.25
N TYR A 29 -8.83 17.65 -20.70
CA TYR A 29 -8.49 16.87 -21.89
C TYR A 29 -8.78 17.66 -23.18
N GLU A 30 -9.89 18.40 -23.22
CA GLU A 30 -10.22 19.29 -24.35
C GLU A 30 -9.17 20.39 -24.53
N ALA A 31 -8.73 21.03 -23.43
CA ALA A 31 -7.64 22.00 -23.47
C ALA A 31 -6.34 21.37 -24.00
N ALA A 32 -5.99 20.16 -23.54
CA ALA A 32 -4.82 19.45 -24.02
C ALA A 32 -4.91 19.05 -25.50
N ASP A 33 -6.12 18.78 -26.00
CA ASP A 33 -6.37 18.55 -27.44
C ASP A 33 -6.15 19.81 -28.27
N ILE A 34 -6.61 20.96 -27.79
CA ILE A 34 -6.39 22.26 -28.45
C ILE A 34 -4.88 22.58 -28.52
N ASP A 35 -4.13 22.25 -27.47
CA ASP A 35 -2.67 22.42 -27.41
C ASP A 35 -1.89 21.36 -28.22
N GLY A 36 -2.57 20.42 -28.87
CA GLY A 36 -1.95 19.38 -29.71
C GLY A 36 -1.22 18.28 -28.92
N ALA A 37 -1.59 18.04 -27.66
CA ALA A 37 -0.95 17.03 -26.82
C ALA A 37 -1.27 15.60 -27.28
N SER A 38 -0.23 14.77 -27.39
CA SER A 38 -0.34 13.32 -27.64
C SER A 38 -0.91 12.57 -26.44
N MET A 39 -1.41 11.34 -26.65
CA MET A 39 -2.00 10.50 -25.59
C MET A 39 -1.08 10.32 -24.37
N LEU A 40 0.22 10.09 -24.58
CA LEU A 40 1.19 9.94 -23.49
C LEU A 40 1.39 11.25 -22.71
N GLN A 41 1.33 12.39 -23.39
CA GLN A 41 1.40 13.70 -22.74
C GLN A 41 0.16 13.95 -21.88
N LYS A 42 -1.05 13.66 -22.40
CA LYS A 42 -2.28 13.77 -21.61
C LYS A 42 -2.23 12.87 -20.37
N PHE A 43 -1.78 11.63 -20.51
CA PHE A 43 -1.62 10.75 -19.35
C PHE A 43 -0.63 11.31 -18.31
N ARG A 44 0.56 11.74 -18.76
CA ARG A 44 1.65 12.21 -17.87
C ARG A 44 1.35 13.54 -17.19
N TYR A 45 0.67 14.46 -17.89
CA TYR A 45 0.49 15.86 -17.46
C TYR A 45 -0.94 16.19 -17.01
N VAL A 46 -1.96 15.44 -17.43
CA VAL A 46 -3.35 15.65 -16.99
C VAL A 46 -3.75 14.56 -15.99
N THR A 47 -3.73 13.30 -16.42
CA THR A 47 -4.25 12.19 -15.62
C THR A 47 -3.40 11.92 -14.37
N LEU A 48 -2.09 11.72 -14.54
CA LEU A 48 -1.20 11.30 -13.47
C LEU A 48 -1.08 12.33 -12.33
N PRO A 49 -0.99 13.65 -12.59
CA PRO A 49 -1.01 14.66 -11.53
C PRO A 49 -2.35 14.71 -10.79
N PHE A 50 -3.47 14.56 -11.50
CA PHE A 50 -4.80 14.54 -10.88
C PHE A 50 -5.02 13.31 -10.00
N LEU A 51 -4.48 12.15 -10.41
CA LEU A 51 -4.51 10.92 -9.64
C LEU A 51 -3.53 10.87 -8.46
N LYS A 52 -2.58 11.82 -8.37
CA LYS A 52 -1.56 11.86 -7.31
C LYS A 52 -2.11 11.59 -5.90
N PRO A 53 -3.22 12.21 -5.44
CA PRO A 53 -3.73 11.99 -4.07
C PRO A 53 -4.17 10.54 -3.84
N VAL A 54 -4.81 9.93 -4.83
CA VAL A 54 -5.28 8.54 -4.75
C VAL A 54 -4.11 7.57 -4.88
N THR A 55 -3.14 7.85 -5.74
CA THR A 55 -1.89 7.08 -5.82
C THR A 55 -1.15 7.09 -4.48
N ILE A 56 -1.05 8.24 -3.82
CA ILE A 56 -0.42 8.34 -2.49
C ILE A 56 -1.14 7.44 -1.50
N PHE A 57 -2.47 7.56 -1.42
CA PHE A 57 -3.29 6.75 -0.52
C PHE A 57 -3.12 5.24 -0.76
N VAL A 58 -3.23 4.79 -2.02
CA VAL A 58 -3.10 3.37 -2.39
C VAL A 58 -1.69 2.85 -2.08
N VAL A 59 -0.65 3.62 -2.36
CA VAL A 59 0.74 3.25 -2.05
C VAL A 59 0.95 3.16 -0.54
N THR A 60 0.46 4.13 0.24
CA THR A 60 0.59 4.13 1.70
C THR A 60 -0.07 2.89 2.30
N ILE A 61 -1.32 2.59 1.91
CA ILE A 61 -2.03 1.40 2.40
C ILE A 61 -1.32 0.12 1.95
N SER A 62 -0.83 0.07 0.72
CA SER A 62 -0.12 -1.11 0.20
C SER A 62 1.17 -1.39 0.98
N ILE A 63 1.93 -0.36 1.35
CA ILE A 63 3.13 -0.49 2.19
C ILE A 63 2.74 -1.05 3.58
N ILE A 64 1.73 -0.45 4.22
CA ILE A 64 1.25 -0.90 5.53
C ILE A 64 0.82 -2.37 5.49
N ASN A 65 0.03 -2.75 4.48
CA ASN A 65 -0.44 -4.13 4.31
C ASN A 65 0.71 -5.10 3.99
N GLY A 66 1.71 -4.67 3.22
CA GLY A 66 2.90 -5.47 2.93
C GLY A 66 3.67 -5.85 4.19
N PHE A 67 3.90 -4.90 5.10
CA PHE A 67 4.53 -5.19 6.40
C PHE A 67 3.64 -6.02 7.34
N ARG A 68 2.33 -5.88 7.22
CA ARG A 68 1.34 -6.64 8.00
C ARG A 68 0.95 -7.98 7.36
N MET A 69 1.63 -8.40 6.28
CA MET A 69 1.30 -9.62 5.56
C MET A 69 1.36 -10.83 6.51
N PHE A 70 0.27 -11.59 6.58
CA PHE A 70 0.14 -12.75 7.45
C PHE A 70 -0.77 -13.80 6.81
N GLU A 71 -1.97 -13.38 6.46
CA GLU A 71 -3.01 -14.24 5.90
C GLU A 71 -2.53 -14.94 4.62
N GLU A 72 -1.82 -14.21 3.76
CA GLU A 72 -1.25 -14.76 2.53
C GLU A 72 -0.25 -15.86 2.81
N SER A 73 0.52 -15.78 3.91
CA SER A 73 1.42 -16.87 4.30
C SER A 73 0.65 -18.01 4.97
N PHE A 74 -0.27 -17.67 5.86
CA PHE A 74 -1.06 -18.62 6.63
C PHE A 74 -1.90 -19.53 5.73
N VAL A 75 -2.46 -19.02 4.63
CA VAL A 75 -3.21 -19.83 3.66
C VAL A 75 -2.34 -20.89 2.96
N PHE A 76 -1.04 -20.63 2.76
CA PHE A 76 -0.14 -21.61 2.12
C PHE A 76 0.47 -22.61 3.12
N TRP A 77 0.71 -22.19 4.37
CA TRP A 77 1.55 -22.95 5.31
C TRP A 77 0.94 -23.16 6.70
N GLU A 78 -0.26 -22.63 6.95
CA GLU A 78 -1.00 -22.67 8.23
C GLU A 78 -0.13 -22.32 9.45
N ALA A 79 0.46 -23.32 10.10
CA ALA A 79 1.20 -23.14 11.35
C ALA A 79 2.72 -22.95 11.19
N GLY A 80 3.29 -23.17 9.99
CA GLY A 80 4.73 -23.05 9.80
C GLY A 80 5.20 -23.33 8.39
N SER A 81 6.09 -22.47 7.87
CA SER A 81 6.66 -22.62 6.54
C SER A 81 7.97 -23.43 6.59
N PRO A 82 8.21 -24.39 5.67
CA PRO A 82 9.43 -25.18 5.62
C PRO A 82 10.68 -24.28 5.57
N GLY A 83 11.59 -24.42 6.54
CA GLY A 83 12.79 -23.58 6.62
C GLY A 83 12.51 -22.08 6.77
N ASN A 84 11.33 -21.70 7.28
CA ASN A 84 10.89 -20.31 7.46
C ASN A 84 10.81 -19.47 6.16
N ILE A 85 10.73 -20.11 4.99
CA ILE A 85 10.68 -19.40 3.69
C ILE A 85 9.45 -18.49 3.54
N GLY A 86 8.37 -18.80 4.24
CA GLY A 86 7.13 -18.03 4.30
C GLY A 86 6.93 -17.26 5.61
N LEU A 87 7.88 -17.29 6.53
CA LEU A 87 7.69 -16.65 7.84
C LEU A 87 7.61 -15.13 7.69
N THR A 88 6.44 -14.55 8.00
CA THR A 88 6.26 -13.09 8.04
C THR A 88 6.48 -12.56 9.46
N VAL A 89 6.71 -11.26 9.62
CA VAL A 89 6.91 -10.65 10.95
C VAL A 89 5.67 -10.87 11.83
N VAL A 90 4.47 -10.71 11.26
CA VAL A 90 3.22 -10.99 11.96
C VAL A 90 3.06 -12.48 12.25
N GLY A 91 3.49 -13.37 11.35
CA GLY A 91 3.54 -14.80 11.61
C GLY A 91 4.46 -15.16 12.77
N TYR A 92 5.59 -14.46 12.90
CA TYR A 92 6.50 -14.63 14.02
C TYR A 92 5.89 -14.14 15.34
N ILE A 93 5.17 -13.01 15.34
CA ILE A 93 4.38 -12.56 16.50
C ILE A 93 3.35 -13.62 16.89
N TYR A 94 2.67 -14.23 15.93
CA TYR A 94 1.68 -15.29 16.19
C TYR A 94 2.33 -16.52 16.84
N GLN A 95 3.47 -17.00 16.33
CA GLN A 95 4.21 -18.14 16.89
C GLN A 95 4.74 -17.85 18.30
N GLN A 96 5.29 -16.66 18.55
CA GLN A 96 5.89 -16.30 19.84
C GLN A 96 4.84 -15.91 20.88
N GLY A 97 3.82 -15.14 20.47
CA GLY A 97 2.78 -14.65 21.37
C GLY A 97 1.76 -15.72 21.74
N ILE A 98 1.18 -16.38 20.72
CA ILE A 98 0.05 -17.31 20.92
C ILE A 98 0.54 -18.73 21.14
N GLN A 99 1.35 -19.28 20.23
CA GLN A 99 1.72 -20.70 20.32
C GLN A 99 2.66 -21.00 21.50
N GLN A 100 3.53 -20.06 21.87
CA GLN A 100 4.46 -20.20 23.00
C GLN A 100 3.96 -19.54 24.30
N ASN A 101 2.71 -19.06 24.34
CA ASN A 101 2.12 -18.35 25.49
C ASN A 101 2.93 -17.14 26.02
N ASN A 102 3.77 -16.51 25.18
CA ASN A 102 4.60 -15.35 25.54
C ASN A 102 4.02 -14.04 24.98
N MET A 103 2.71 -13.85 25.15
CA MET A 103 1.97 -12.74 24.58
C MET A 103 2.31 -11.39 25.23
N GLY A 104 2.53 -11.37 26.55
CA GLY A 104 2.89 -10.17 27.32
C GLY A 104 4.40 -9.83 27.33
N GLY A 105 5.25 -10.72 26.81
CA GLY A 105 6.69 -10.51 26.76
C GLY A 105 7.18 -10.29 25.33
N PHE A 106 7.83 -11.31 24.76
CA PHE A 106 8.55 -11.17 23.50
C PHE A 106 7.62 -10.89 22.30
N GLY A 107 6.42 -11.48 22.27
CA GLY A 107 5.43 -11.24 21.21
C GLY A 107 4.97 -9.78 21.14
N ALA A 108 4.69 -9.15 22.29
CA ALA A 108 4.32 -7.74 22.36
C ALA A 108 5.47 -6.82 21.92
N ALA A 109 6.71 -7.11 22.33
CA ALA A 109 7.88 -6.32 21.94
C ALA A 109 8.07 -6.30 20.40
N ILE A 110 7.95 -7.46 19.74
CA ILE A 110 8.04 -7.54 18.27
C ILE A 110 6.91 -6.72 17.61
N GLY A 111 5.69 -6.80 18.15
CA GLY A 111 4.54 -6.03 17.65
C GLY A 111 4.75 -4.51 17.74
N VAL A 112 5.26 -4.02 18.87
CA VAL A 112 5.58 -2.59 19.05
C VAL A 112 6.69 -2.14 18.11
N ILE A 113 7.74 -2.94 17.93
CA ILE A 113 8.82 -2.64 16.99
C ILE A 113 8.28 -2.60 15.56
N LEU A 114 7.46 -3.57 15.15
CA LEU A 114 6.83 -3.58 13.83
C LEU A 114 5.96 -2.35 13.62
N MET A 115 5.16 -1.95 14.62
CA MET A 115 4.36 -0.74 14.58
C MET A 115 5.23 0.51 14.36
N LEU A 116 6.35 0.63 15.08
CA LEU A 116 7.29 1.74 14.92
C LEU A 116 7.91 1.77 13.52
N ILE A 117 8.30 0.60 12.98
CA ILE A 117 8.84 0.49 11.62
C ILE A 117 7.82 0.95 10.59
N ILE A 118 6.58 0.45 10.69
CA ILE A 118 5.49 0.85 9.77
C ILE A 118 5.24 2.34 9.88
N PHE A 119 5.17 2.89 11.10
CA PHE A 119 4.96 4.32 11.32
C PHE A 119 6.06 5.17 10.67
N VAL A 120 7.34 4.85 10.93
CA VAL A 120 8.47 5.60 10.37
C VAL A 120 8.49 5.54 8.85
N ILE A 121 8.28 4.36 8.26
CA ILE A 121 8.29 4.19 6.80
C ILE A 121 7.11 4.93 6.16
N SER A 122 5.90 4.76 6.69
CA SER A 122 4.72 5.47 6.19
C SER A 122 4.86 6.99 6.34
N PHE A 123 5.43 7.47 7.44
CA PHE A 123 5.66 8.89 7.67
C PHE A 123 6.67 9.47 6.66
N ILE A 124 7.80 8.79 6.44
CA ILE A 124 8.78 9.17 5.42
C ILE A 124 8.15 9.17 4.02
N GLN A 125 7.36 8.14 3.69
CA GLN A 125 6.70 8.04 2.39
C GLN A 125 5.70 9.18 2.17
N LEU A 126 4.92 9.58 3.18
CA LEU A 126 3.98 10.69 3.07
C LEU A 126 4.68 12.04 2.88
N ILE A 127 5.83 12.24 3.55
CA ILE A 127 6.67 13.42 3.35
C ILE A 127 7.23 13.45 1.93
N LEU A 128 7.84 12.35 1.47
CA LEU A 128 8.47 12.26 0.13
C LEU A 128 7.46 12.44 -1.00
N THR A 129 6.26 11.91 -0.85
CA THR A 129 5.19 12.04 -1.85
C THR A 129 4.50 13.41 -1.83
N GLY A 130 4.85 14.26 -0.85
CA GLY A 130 4.34 15.62 -0.72
C GLY A 130 2.85 15.65 -0.39
N ALA A 131 2.37 14.68 0.40
CA ALA A 131 0.99 14.62 0.86
C ALA A 131 0.58 15.91 1.62
N PHE A 132 1.54 16.51 2.33
CA PHE A 132 1.38 17.76 3.08
C PHE A 132 1.51 19.03 2.23
N LYS A 133 1.88 18.91 0.95
CA LYS A 133 2.08 20.07 0.05
C LYS A 133 0.77 20.56 -0.59
N ARG A 134 -0.37 20.06 -0.13
CA ARG A 134 -1.71 20.46 -0.58
C ARG A 134 -2.28 21.44 0.43
N GLY A 135 -1.79 22.67 0.39
CA GLY A 135 -2.15 23.70 1.35
C GLY A 135 -1.83 25.13 0.95
N ASP A 136 -0.92 25.35 -0.01
CA ASP A 136 -0.55 26.71 -0.42
C ASP A 136 -0.80 26.89 -1.93
N GLU A 137 -1.81 27.74 -2.19
CA GLU A 137 -2.17 28.45 -3.45
C GLU A 137 -3.01 27.71 -4.50
#